data_AF-A0A7I7K206-F1
#
_entry.id   AF-A0A7I7K206-F1
#
_cell.length_a   1.000
_cell.length_b   1.000
_cell.length_c   1.000
_cell.angle_alpha   90.00
_cell.angle_beta   90.00
_cell.angle_gamma   90.00
#
_symmetry.space_group_name_H-M   'P 1'
#
loop_
_entity.id
_entity.type
_entity.pdbx_description
1 polymer ?
#
loop_
_entity_poly.entity_id
_entity_poly.type
_entity_poly.pdbx_seq_one_letter_code
_entity_poly.pdbx_strand_id
1 'polypeptide(L)'
;MTEQVRSAWPDYPDYRIDITPCPYTGQVWAGDVLVAESDSCLLLTETDHVDRLYFPESSVNWELFTPSPHQTTCPFKGVATYWHLTGASAPVDDVAWSYRTPLDEVAPIAGYVSFAAPAIRVMVVEKWPDGSVVPATFPLWGDADELIRLIDVAPASEHSYIGPAHGPTQRDVVEGGQLLAEAIVAVSKTVPEQRVTSASMIFTKAASFTAPVDVDVELLRRGKTFSTAHVRISQHDTLRSIGLVLTDSGAPDVIRDVEQMPDVPGPDHAVPFAGFGMPGRQIRIVDGAYDPDPDRVAPPRIDAWIRFRSAPAQRYLQSALLAQSTTHWTIAAGMLPHRGFGEARAHRDLSTGIMKVDIAFHDEADVTDWLLYSNRAFWSGNGLVQGEGRVFTRDGSLAASYVVQAMVRGFSRDPAALGLDSRTAM
;
A
#
# COMPACT_ATOMS: atom_id res chain seq x y z
N MET A 1 -1.06 34.82 -33.76
CA MET A 1 -2.32 34.10 -33.52
C MET A 1 -1.94 32.83 -32.80
N THR A 2 -2.18 32.75 -31.50
CA THR A 2 -1.99 31.52 -30.72
C THR A 2 -3.01 30.50 -31.24
N GLU A 3 -2.53 29.35 -31.70
CA GLU A 3 -3.37 28.25 -32.14
C GLU A 3 -4.23 27.79 -30.95
N GLN A 4 -5.55 27.90 -31.08
CA GLN A 4 -6.47 27.62 -30.00
C GLN A 4 -6.57 26.10 -29.85
N VAL A 5 -6.05 25.54 -28.75
CA VAL A 5 -6.09 24.10 -28.50
C VAL A 5 -7.55 23.65 -28.44
N ARG A 6 -7.94 22.74 -29.34
CA ARG A 6 -9.29 22.17 -29.32
C ARG A 6 -9.40 21.21 -28.13
N SER A 7 -10.33 21.52 -27.21
CA SER A 7 -10.67 20.66 -26.07
C SER A 7 -11.15 19.28 -26.55
N ALA A 8 -10.52 18.22 -26.05
CA ALA A 8 -10.95 16.85 -26.29
C ALA A 8 -11.98 16.36 -25.26
N TRP A 9 -12.28 17.13 -24.21
CA TRP A 9 -13.26 16.76 -23.18
C TRP A 9 -14.62 16.27 -23.75
N PRO A 10 -15.22 16.90 -24.79
CA PRO A 10 -16.47 16.41 -25.38
C PRO A 10 -16.37 15.05 -26.07
N ASP A 11 -15.18 14.70 -26.56
CA ASP A 11 -14.92 13.46 -27.32
C ASP A 11 -14.56 12.29 -26.38
N TYR A 12 -14.25 12.56 -25.11
CA TYR A 12 -13.84 11.56 -24.10
C TYR A 12 -14.65 11.72 -22.79
N PRO A 13 -15.93 11.31 -22.78
CA PRO A 13 -16.84 11.56 -21.65
C PRO A 13 -16.46 10.84 -20.36
N ASP A 14 -15.59 9.83 -20.41
CA ASP A 14 -15.10 9.06 -19.25
C ASP A 14 -13.71 9.51 -18.76
N TYR A 15 -13.05 10.42 -19.48
CA TYR A 15 -11.77 10.97 -19.05
C TYR A 15 -11.97 11.90 -17.85
N ARG A 16 -11.13 11.75 -16.82
CA ARG A 16 -11.24 12.52 -15.58
C ARG A 16 -9.91 13.17 -15.24
N ILE A 17 -9.99 14.44 -14.85
CA ILE A 17 -8.92 15.15 -14.14
C ILE A 17 -9.56 15.74 -12.90
N ASP A 18 -9.09 15.32 -11.74
CA ASP A 18 -9.50 15.84 -10.44
C ASP A 18 -8.38 16.73 -9.89
N ILE A 19 -8.74 17.92 -9.40
CA ILE A 19 -7.81 18.88 -8.82
C ILE A 19 -8.29 19.24 -7.41
N THR A 20 -7.47 18.93 -6.41
CA THR A 20 -7.80 19.17 -5.00
C THR A 20 -6.64 19.85 -4.27
N PRO A 21 -6.89 20.64 -3.21
CA PRO A 21 -5.81 21.13 -2.35
C PRO A 21 -5.00 19.97 -1.76
N CYS A 22 -3.67 20.08 -1.79
CA CYS A 22 -2.80 19.14 -1.08
C CYS A 22 -2.87 19.44 0.43
N PRO A 23 -3.15 18.46 1.30
CA PRO A 23 -3.24 18.70 2.74
C PRO A 23 -1.87 18.80 3.43
N TYR A 24 -0.77 18.67 2.68
CA TYR A 24 0.60 18.63 3.18
C TYR A 24 1.46 19.76 2.61
N THR A 25 2.61 20.05 3.24
CA THR A 25 3.61 20.96 2.67
C THR A 25 4.37 20.24 1.55
N GLY A 26 4.20 20.64 0.30
CA GLY A 26 4.97 20.12 -0.82
C GLY A 26 6.40 20.65 -0.82
N GLN A 27 7.37 19.84 -1.22
CA GLN A 27 8.76 20.22 -1.45
C GLN A 27 9.29 19.59 -2.75
N VAL A 28 10.19 20.27 -3.43
CA VAL A 28 10.89 19.75 -4.61
C VAL A 28 12.39 19.89 -4.40
N TRP A 29 13.12 18.81 -4.59
CA TRP A 29 14.56 18.72 -4.35
C TRP A 29 15.30 18.26 -5.60
N ALA A 30 16.41 18.92 -5.92
CA ALA A 30 17.39 18.50 -6.90
C ALA A 30 18.71 18.17 -6.18
N GLY A 31 18.95 16.88 -5.93
CA GLY A 31 19.97 16.46 -4.96
C GLY A 31 19.64 17.00 -3.56
N ASP A 32 20.52 17.85 -3.03
CA ASP A 32 20.38 18.51 -1.73
C ASP A 32 19.86 19.96 -1.82
N VAL A 33 19.52 20.43 -3.03
CA VAL A 33 19.01 21.79 -3.27
C VAL A 33 17.48 21.79 -3.26
N LEU A 34 16.87 22.54 -2.35
CA LEU A 34 15.42 22.79 -2.33
C LEU A 34 15.07 23.82 -3.42
N VAL A 35 14.27 23.41 -4.40
CA VAL A 35 13.90 24.25 -5.56
C VAL A 35 12.50 24.84 -5.46
N ALA A 36 11.59 24.22 -4.69
CA ALA A 36 10.27 24.76 -4.40
C ALA A 36 9.74 24.20 -3.07
N GLU A 37 8.98 24.99 -2.31
CA GLU A 37 8.27 24.55 -1.10
C GLU A 37 6.97 25.34 -0.91
N SER A 38 5.84 24.66 -0.66
CA SER A 38 4.56 25.33 -0.42
C SER A 38 3.57 24.49 0.37
N ASP A 39 2.81 25.13 1.26
CA ASP A 39 1.61 24.58 1.92
C ASP A 39 0.32 24.72 1.08
N SER A 40 0.42 25.37 -0.08
CA SER A 40 -0.71 25.74 -0.94
C SER A 40 -0.65 25.00 -2.29
N CYS A 41 -0.04 23.82 -2.30
CA CYS A 41 0.05 22.97 -3.49
C CYS A 41 -1.33 22.44 -3.90
N LEU A 42 -1.51 22.20 -5.20
CA LEU A 42 -2.62 21.44 -5.75
C LEU A 42 -2.18 20.02 -6.09
N LEU A 43 -2.99 19.03 -5.76
CA LEU A 43 -2.89 17.66 -6.22
C LEU A 43 -3.75 17.51 -7.49
N LEU A 44 -3.12 17.07 -8.58
CA LEU A 44 -3.81 16.72 -9.82
C LEU A 44 -3.74 15.20 -10.02
N THR A 45 -4.91 14.58 -10.10
CA THR A 45 -5.12 13.16 -10.43
C THR A 45 -5.78 13.05 -11.79
N GLU A 46 -5.25 12.21 -12.67
CA GLU A 46 -5.71 12.09 -14.05
C GLU A 46 -5.79 10.63 -14.49
N THR A 47 -6.83 10.29 -15.26
CA THR A 47 -7.03 8.95 -15.81
C THR A 47 -5.77 8.43 -16.49
N ASP A 48 -5.29 7.26 -16.06
CA ASP A 48 -4.10 6.57 -16.59
C ASP A 48 -2.76 7.32 -16.50
N HIS A 49 -2.68 8.34 -15.64
CA HIS A 49 -1.45 9.12 -15.43
C HIS A 49 -0.95 9.06 -13.98
N VAL A 50 0.33 9.41 -13.79
CA VAL A 50 0.92 9.59 -12.45
C VAL A 50 0.45 10.94 -11.90
N ASP A 51 -0.03 10.95 -10.66
CA ASP A 51 -0.41 12.19 -10.00
C ASP A 51 0.73 13.19 -9.94
N ARG A 52 0.34 14.47 -9.97
CA ARG A 52 1.27 15.60 -9.98
C ARG A 52 0.92 16.59 -8.89
N LEU A 53 1.94 17.06 -8.18
CA LEU A 53 1.83 18.29 -7.41
C LEU A 53 2.09 19.48 -8.33
N TYR A 54 1.21 20.45 -8.18
CA TYR A 54 1.29 21.77 -8.78
C TYR A 54 1.57 22.76 -7.65
N PHE A 55 2.70 23.46 -7.76
CA PHE A 55 3.19 24.44 -6.80
C PHE A 55 2.82 25.84 -7.29
N PRO A 56 2.35 26.76 -6.43
CA PRO A 56 2.18 28.15 -6.83
C PRO A 56 3.48 28.70 -7.42
N GLU A 57 3.42 29.47 -8.51
CA GLU A 57 4.63 30.04 -9.12
C GLU A 57 5.47 30.85 -8.11
N SER A 58 4.83 31.48 -7.13
CA SER A 58 5.49 32.26 -6.07
C SER A 58 6.32 31.42 -5.08
N SER A 59 6.15 30.10 -5.09
CA SER A 59 6.86 29.16 -4.19
C SER A 59 8.09 28.50 -4.81
N VAL A 60 8.37 28.81 -6.08
CA VAL A 60 9.49 28.26 -6.84
C VAL A 60 10.69 29.21 -6.75
N ASN A 61 11.87 28.67 -6.49
CA ASN A 61 13.12 29.43 -6.52
C ASN A 61 13.60 29.64 -7.96
N TRP A 62 13.05 30.65 -8.63
CA TRP A 62 13.33 30.95 -10.04
C TRP A 62 14.78 31.34 -10.35
N GLU A 63 15.60 31.71 -9.36
CA GLU A 63 17.04 31.97 -9.57
C GLU A 63 17.80 30.73 -10.06
N LEU A 64 17.24 29.53 -9.80
CA LEU A 64 17.84 28.27 -10.22
C LEU A 64 17.44 27.86 -11.65
N PHE A 65 16.49 28.56 -12.27
CA PHE A 65 15.88 28.15 -13.53
C PHE A 65 16.13 29.14 -14.67
N THR A 66 16.16 28.61 -15.89
CA THR A 66 16.15 29.43 -17.12
C THR A 66 14.98 28.99 -18.00
N PRO A 67 14.30 29.93 -18.69
CA PRO A 67 13.22 29.58 -19.60
C PRO A 67 13.69 28.66 -20.72
N SER A 68 12.89 27.63 -21.02
CA SER A 68 13.08 26.77 -22.19
C SER A 68 12.23 27.25 -23.35
N PRO A 69 12.71 27.18 -24.60
CA PRO A 69 11.87 27.38 -25.78
C PRO A 69 10.91 26.19 -26.02
N HIS A 70 11.05 25.08 -25.28
CA HIS A 70 10.23 23.89 -25.43
C HIS A 70 8.77 24.16 -25.01
N GLN A 71 7.84 23.63 -25.81
CA GLN A 71 6.41 23.65 -25.53
C GLN A 71 5.80 22.33 -25.95
N THR A 72 4.78 21.89 -25.22
CA THR A 72 3.96 20.73 -25.57
C THR A 72 2.49 21.11 -25.54
N THR A 73 1.67 20.39 -26.30
CA THR A 73 0.22 20.59 -26.33
C THR A 73 -0.48 19.37 -25.79
N CYS A 74 -1.28 19.54 -24.75
CA CYS A 74 -2.16 18.54 -24.18
C CYS A 74 -3.62 18.85 -24.57
N PRO A 75 -4.37 17.90 -25.16
CA PRO A 75 -5.74 18.14 -25.59
C PRO A 75 -6.73 18.34 -24.44
N PHE A 76 -6.34 18.01 -23.21
CA PHE A 76 -7.15 18.16 -21.99
C PHE A 76 -6.74 19.34 -21.12
N LYS A 77 -5.51 19.86 -21.27
CA LYS A 77 -4.97 20.91 -20.39
C LYS A 77 -4.53 22.18 -21.11
N GLY A 78 -4.27 22.13 -22.42
CA GLY A 78 -3.78 23.26 -23.19
C GLY A 78 -2.29 23.19 -23.50
N VAL A 79 -1.63 24.34 -23.66
CA VAL A 79 -0.20 24.43 -24.01
C VAL A 79 0.65 24.55 -22.75
N ALA A 80 1.62 23.66 -22.59
CA ALA A 80 2.60 23.72 -21.51
C ALA A 80 3.86 24.46 -21.97
N THR A 81 4.41 25.30 -21.08
CA THR A 81 5.72 25.98 -21.24
C THR A 81 6.70 25.43 -20.22
N TYR A 82 7.99 25.36 -20.58
CA TYR A 82 9.01 24.66 -19.79
C TYR A 82 10.16 25.56 -19.32
N TRP A 83 10.89 25.08 -18.31
CA TRP A 83 12.11 25.69 -17.78
C TRP A 83 13.18 24.62 -17.53
N HIS A 84 14.44 24.98 -17.78
CA HIS A 84 15.63 24.20 -17.41
C HIS A 84 16.03 24.54 -15.97
N LEU A 85 16.51 23.55 -15.22
CA LEU A 85 17.18 23.77 -13.94
C LEU A 85 18.69 23.87 -14.19
N THR A 86 19.25 25.06 -13.99
CA THR A 86 20.67 25.36 -14.29
C THR A 86 21.47 25.70 -13.05
N GLY A 87 20.82 26.04 -11.93
CA GLY A 87 21.47 26.42 -10.67
C GLY A 87 21.83 25.25 -9.74
N ALA A 88 21.61 24.00 -10.15
CA ALA A 88 21.96 22.80 -9.39
C ALA A 88 23.31 22.22 -9.80
N SER A 89 23.85 21.29 -9.01
CA SER A 89 25.14 20.62 -9.28
C SER A 89 25.19 19.88 -10.63
N ALA A 90 24.02 19.43 -11.11
CA ALA A 90 23.84 18.87 -12.43
C ALA A 90 22.65 19.58 -13.12
N PRO A 91 22.85 20.23 -14.28
CA PRO A 91 21.76 20.82 -15.04
C PRO A 91 20.75 19.76 -15.51
N VAL A 92 19.47 20.13 -15.53
CA VAL A 92 18.37 19.26 -16.00
C VAL A 92 17.48 20.05 -16.94
N ASP A 93 17.34 19.55 -18.17
CA ASP A 93 16.51 20.21 -19.19
C ASP A 93 15.02 19.93 -18.99
N ASP A 94 14.18 20.93 -19.34
CA ASP A 94 12.71 20.83 -19.41
C ASP A 94 12.05 20.20 -18.16
N VAL A 95 12.61 20.48 -16.98
CA VAL A 95 12.26 19.80 -15.74
C VAL A 95 11.03 20.35 -15.04
N ALA A 96 10.73 21.63 -15.26
CA ALA A 96 9.58 22.31 -14.70
C ALA A 96 8.66 22.77 -15.83
N TRP A 97 7.35 22.59 -15.68
CA TRP A 97 6.37 23.07 -16.66
C TRP A 97 5.15 23.72 -16.00
N SER A 98 4.48 24.57 -16.78
CA SER A 98 3.23 25.22 -16.39
C SER A 98 2.30 25.36 -17.58
N TYR A 99 1.00 25.28 -17.32
CA TYR A 99 -0.05 25.67 -18.24
C TYR A 99 -0.48 27.09 -17.89
N ARG A 100 0.09 28.09 -18.57
CA ARG A 100 -0.17 29.51 -18.27
C ARG A 100 -1.60 29.93 -18.57
N THR A 101 -2.18 29.34 -19.62
CA THR A 101 -3.57 29.53 -20.04
C THR A 101 -4.20 28.15 -20.24
N PRO A 102 -4.52 27.43 -19.15
CA PRO A 102 -5.09 26.11 -19.24
C PRO A 102 -6.50 26.15 -19.82
N LEU A 103 -7.03 25.02 -20.26
CA LEU A 103 -8.45 24.89 -20.65
C LEU A 103 -9.37 25.08 -19.43
N ASP A 104 -10.61 25.49 -19.67
CA ASP A 104 -11.58 25.87 -18.62
C ASP A 104 -11.82 24.73 -17.61
N GLU A 105 -11.86 23.48 -18.07
CA GLU A 105 -12.08 22.29 -17.25
C GLU A 105 -10.97 22.06 -16.22
N VAL A 106 -9.77 22.61 -16.46
CA VAL A 106 -8.62 22.54 -15.55
C VAL A 106 -8.12 23.94 -15.17
N ALA A 107 -8.97 24.95 -15.23
CA ALA A 107 -8.63 26.33 -14.86
C ALA A 107 -7.86 26.50 -13.52
N PRO A 108 -8.11 25.68 -12.46
CA PRO A 108 -7.39 25.82 -11.19
C PRO A 108 -5.87 25.69 -11.24
N ILE A 109 -5.27 25.03 -12.25
CA ILE A 109 -3.80 24.92 -12.36
C ILE A 109 -3.13 26.16 -12.98
N ALA A 110 -3.90 27.19 -13.35
CA ALA A 110 -3.34 28.44 -13.86
C ALA A 110 -2.48 29.12 -12.78
N GLY A 111 -1.26 29.53 -13.13
CA GLY A 111 -0.31 30.13 -12.18
C GLY A 111 0.37 29.11 -11.24
N TYR A 112 0.28 27.83 -11.58
CA TYR A 112 1.01 26.76 -10.89
C TYR A 112 2.03 26.08 -11.80
N VAL A 113 3.06 25.49 -11.18
CA VAL A 113 4.19 24.81 -11.81
C VAL A 113 4.28 23.39 -11.30
N SER A 114 4.55 22.43 -12.17
CA SER A 114 4.85 21.05 -11.79
C SER A 114 6.24 20.64 -12.27
N PHE A 115 6.78 19.58 -11.69
CA PHE A 115 8.16 19.15 -11.85
C PHE A 115 8.26 17.65 -12.12
N ALA A 116 9.15 17.25 -13.03
CA ALA A 116 9.45 15.85 -13.31
C ALA A 116 10.78 15.69 -14.05
N ALA A 117 11.69 14.94 -13.45
CA ALA A 117 12.83 14.32 -14.11
C ALA A 117 13.39 13.24 -13.16
N PRO A 118 14.16 12.26 -13.65
CA PRO A 118 14.81 11.27 -12.78
C PRO A 118 15.68 11.88 -11.66
N ALA A 119 16.21 13.08 -11.88
CA ALA A 119 17.05 13.80 -10.93
C ALA A 119 16.26 14.66 -9.91
N ILE A 120 14.93 14.71 -10.01
CA ILE A 120 14.06 15.48 -9.12
C ILE A 120 13.33 14.56 -8.14
N ARG A 121 13.39 14.92 -6.86
CA ARG A 121 12.57 14.32 -5.81
C ARG A 121 11.46 15.29 -5.42
N VAL A 122 10.22 14.88 -5.61
CA VAL A 122 9.06 15.60 -5.09
C VAL A 122 8.68 14.95 -3.76
N MET A 123 8.43 15.75 -2.74
CA MET A 123 8.11 15.31 -1.39
C MET A 123 6.90 16.05 -0.87
N VAL A 124 6.24 15.46 0.12
CA VAL A 124 5.28 16.14 0.98
C VAL A 124 5.73 15.99 2.43
N VAL A 125 5.45 17.01 3.24
CA VAL A 125 5.80 17.07 4.65
C VAL A 125 4.53 17.31 5.45
N GLU A 126 4.22 16.39 6.34
CA GLU A 126 3.16 16.54 7.33
C GLU A 126 3.73 17.16 8.61
N LYS A 127 3.02 18.13 9.19
CA LYS A 127 3.36 18.74 10.48
C LYS A 127 2.43 18.19 11.54
N TRP A 128 2.98 17.55 12.55
CA TRP A 128 2.20 16.91 13.60
C TRP A 128 1.89 17.86 14.77
N PRO A 129 0.85 17.58 15.58
CA PRO A 129 0.48 18.43 16.71
C PRO A 129 1.56 18.63 17.78
N ASP A 130 2.53 17.70 17.85
CA ASP A 130 3.68 17.78 18.75
C ASP A 130 4.86 18.59 18.17
N GLY A 131 4.71 19.12 16.96
CA GLY A 131 5.72 19.92 16.25
C GLY A 131 6.70 19.11 15.42
N SER A 132 6.59 17.77 15.40
CA SER A 132 7.40 16.95 14.50
C SER A 132 7.00 17.12 13.04
N VAL A 133 7.95 16.91 12.13
CA VAL A 133 7.75 16.96 10.68
C VAL A 133 8.05 15.61 10.06
N VAL A 134 7.13 15.12 9.24
CA VAL A 134 7.24 13.79 8.62
C VAL A 134 7.28 13.93 7.11
N PRO A 135 8.46 13.76 6.48
CA PRO A 135 8.59 13.79 5.04
C PRO A 135 8.21 12.45 4.40
N ALA A 136 7.54 12.52 3.25
CA ALA A 136 7.25 11.37 2.37
C ALA A 136 7.51 11.74 0.91
N THR A 137 7.98 10.79 0.11
CA THR A 137 8.14 10.98 -1.35
C THR A 137 6.77 10.99 -2.03
N PHE A 138 6.56 11.95 -2.94
CA PHE A 138 5.35 12.09 -3.74
C PHE A 138 5.55 11.47 -5.14
N PRO A 139 4.54 10.85 -5.77
CA PRO A 139 3.12 10.75 -5.36
C PRO A 139 2.88 9.88 -4.13
N LEU A 140 1.88 10.28 -3.32
CA LEU A 140 1.44 9.55 -2.13
C LEU A 140 0.79 8.19 -2.43
N TRP A 141 0.55 7.87 -3.69
CA TRP A 141 0.34 6.51 -4.16
C TRP A 141 1.51 6.17 -5.10
N GLY A 142 2.47 5.44 -4.57
CA GLY A 142 3.73 5.16 -5.24
C GLY A 142 3.74 3.85 -6.03
N ASP A 143 4.94 3.27 -6.07
CA ASP A 143 5.44 2.06 -6.72
C ASP A 143 5.48 0.83 -5.80
N ALA A 144 4.92 0.96 -4.59
CA ALA A 144 5.04 -0.01 -3.49
C ALA A 144 6.47 -0.18 -2.97
N ASP A 145 7.42 0.69 -3.35
CA ASP A 145 8.82 0.53 -2.96
C ASP A 145 9.01 0.52 -1.45
N GLU A 146 8.26 1.34 -0.71
CA GLU A 146 8.35 1.33 0.75
C GLU A 146 7.82 0.02 1.33
N LEU A 147 6.67 -0.46 0.84
CA LEU A 147 6.14 -1.75 1.27
C LEU A 147 7.10 -2.90 0.92
N ILE A 148 7.68 -2.86 -0.28
CA ILE A 148 8.69 -3.80 -0.75
C ILE A 148 9.92 -3.73 0.16
N ARG A 149 10.43 -2.53 0.47
CA ARG A 149 11.56 -2.32 1.38
C ARG A 149 11.30 -2.94 2.74
N LEU A 150 10.09 -2.82 3.27
CA LEU A 150 9.70 -3.38 4.57
C LEU A 150 9.65 -4.91 4.57
N ILE A 151 9.13 -5.52 3.51
CA ILE A 151 9.04 -6.99 3.43
C ILE A 151 10.32 -7.65 2.91
N ASP A 152 11.18 -6.92 2.20
CA ASP A 152 12.41 -7.43 1.59
C ASP A 152 13.56 -7.54 2.60
N VAL A 153 13.44 -8.49 3.53
CA VAL A 153 14.37 -8.65 4.67
C VAL A 153 15.85 -8.74 4.25
N ALA A 154 16.71 -7.93 4.86
CA ALA A 154 18.14 -7.90 4.52
C ALA A 154 18.90 -9.07 5.18
N PRO A 155 19.81 -9.77 4.47
CA PRO A 155 20.63 -10.81 5.11
C PRO A 155 21.52 -10.24 6.23
N ALA A 156 21.53 -10.91 7.39
CA ALA A 156 22.45 -10.58 8.50
C ALA A 156 23.50 -11.68 8.72
N SER A 157 23.09 -12.94 8.72
CA SER A 157 23.99 -14.10 8.78
C SER A 157 23.36 -15.32 8.08
N GLU A 158 23.97 -16.50 8.18
CA GLU A 158 23.41 -17.71 7.57
C GLU A 158 22.01 -18.00 8.14
N HIS A 159 21.00 -17.95 7.27
CA HIS A 159 19.59 -18.13 7.61
C HIS A 159 19.01 -17.13 8.63
N SER A 160 19.65 -15.96 8.79
CA SER A 160 19.14 -14.88 9.63
C SER A 160 19.09 -13.59 8.84
N TYR A 161 17.99 -12.86 9.00
CA TYR A 161 17.65 -11.68 8.22
C TYR A 161 17.10 -10.57 9.12
N ILE A 162 17.06 -9.34 8.60
CA ILE A 162 16.56 -8.17 9.30
C ILE A 162 15.43 -7.55 8.48
N GLY A 163 14.22 -7.52 9.04
CA GLY A 163 13.12 -6.69 8.57
C GLY A 163 13.36 -5.25 9.01
N PRO A 164 13.43 -4.28 8.10
CA PRO A 164 13.81 -2.93 8.46
C PRO A 164 12.71 -2.20 9.21
N ALA A 165 13.12 -1.23 10.04
CA ALA A 165 12.20 -0.31 10.69
C ALA A 165 11.45 0.57 9.66
N HIS A 166 10.30 1.07 10.10
CA HIS A 166 9.50 2.07 9.43
C HIS A 166 9.17 3.20 10.41
N GLY A 167 8.98 4.42 9.94
CA GLY A 167 8.31 5.44 10.73
C GLY A 167 8.92 6.83 10.68
N PRO A 168 8.37 7.75 11.51
CA PRO A 168 7.33 7.48 12.51
C PRO A 168 5.92 7.25 11.90
N THR A 169 5.12 6.38 12.52
CA THR A 169 3.72 6.14 12.13
C THR A 169 2.76 6.58 13.23
N GLN A 170 1.52 6.94 12.87
CA GLN A 170 0.49 7.27 13.86
C GLN A 170 0.08 6.04 14.70
N ARG A 171 0.34 4.83 14.23
CA ARG A 171 0.12 3.59 14.98
C ARG A 171 1.39 2.74 14.93
N ASP A 172 2.04 2.61 16.07
CA ASP A 172 3.30 1.87 16.20
C ASP A 172 3.07 0.36 16.39
N VAL A 173 2.47 -0.27 15.39
CA VAL A 173 2.21 -1.71 15.37
C VAL A 173 2.46 -2.26 13.97
N VAL A 174 3.46 -3.11 13.82
CA VAL A 174 3.69 -3.86 12.58
C VAL A 174 2.51 -4.80 12.34
N GLU A 175 1.94 -4.75 11.14
CA GLU A 175 0.81 -5.59 10.77
C GLU A 175 1.24 -7.06 10.62
N GLY A 176 0.36 -7.99 11.03
CA GLY A 176 0.64 -9.43 10.91
C GLY A 176 0.90 -9.85 9.46
N GLY A 177 0.21 -9.25 8.48
CA GLY A 177 0.45 -9.48 7.06
C GLY A 177 1.86 -9.10 6.61
N GLN A 178 2.47 -8.07 7.21
CA GLN A 178 3.86 -7.71 6.94
C GLN A 178 4.81 -8.78 7.49
N LEU A 179 4.62 -9.21 8.74
CA LEU A 179 5.42 -10.27 9.35
C LEU A 179 5.31 -11.60 8.58
N LEU A 180 4.12 -11.91 8.02
CA LEU A 180 3.94 -13.03 7.10
C LEU A 180 4.75 -12.85 5.81
N ALA A 181 4.71 -11.67 5.21
CA ALA A 181 5.46 -11.36 4.00
C ALA A 181 6.98 -11.45 4.22
N GLU A 182 7.49 -10.90 5.33
CA GLU A 182 8.90 -11.02 5.75
C GLU A 182 9.33 -12.49 5.88
N ALA A 183 8.49 -13.35 6.50
CA ALA A 183 8.76 -14.78 6.61
C ALA A 183 8.83 -15.48 5.25
N ILE A 184 7.91 -15.15 4.33
CA ILE A 184 7.92 -15.67 2.95
C ILE A 184 9.21 -15.28 2.23
N VAL A 185 9.63 -14.02 2.35
CA VAL A 185 10.86 -13.52 1.72
C VAL A 185 12.10 -14.18 2.32
N ALA A 186 12.20 -14.27 3.65
CA ALA A 186 13.33 -14.89 4.35
C ALA A 186 13.53 -16.35 3.90
N VAL A 187 12.46 -17.13 3.84
CA VAL A 187 12.51 -18.53 3.39
C VAL A 187 12.85 -18.64 1.91
N SER A 188 12.31 -17.76 1.08
CA SER A 188 12.63 -17.72 -0.36
C SER A 188 14.10 -17.37 -0.61
N LYS A 189 14.71 -16.53 0.23
CA LYS A 189 16.15 -16.24 0.20
C LYS A 189 16.99 -17.41 0.74
N THR A 190 16.44 -18.22 1.64
CA THR A 190 17.10 -19.41 2.20
C THR A 190 17.10 -20.59 1.23
N VAL A 191 16.02 -20.76 0.45
CA VAL A 191 15.85 -21.87 -0.50
C VAL A 191 15.49 -21.32 -1.89
N PRO A 192 16.40 -20.59 -2.56
CA PRO A 192 16.10 -19.86 -3.81
C PRO A 192 15.75 -20.77 -5.00
N GLU A 193 16.06 -22.06 -4.91
CA GLU A 193 15.71 -23.07 -5.91
C GLU A 193 14.25 -23.56 -5.82
N GLN A 194 13.51 -23.17 -4.78
CA GLN A 194 12.11 -23.56 -4.56
C GLN A 194 11.21 -22.32 -4.40
N ARG A 195 9.95 -22.44 -4.82
CA ARG A 195 8.92 -21.44 -4.55
C ARG A 195 8.21 -21.76 -3.24
N VAL A 196 7.68 -20.74 -2.56
CA VAL A 196 6.79 -20.92 -1.41
C VAL A 196 5.42 -21.37 -1.90
N THR A 197 4.88 -22.45 -1.32
CA THR A 197 3.54 -22.97 -1.63
C THR A 197 2.54 -22.69 -0.52
N SER A 198 2.98 -22.60 0.73
CA SER A 198 2.12 -22.19 1.84
C SER A 198 2.92 -21.64 3.02
N ALA A 199 2.27 -20.82 3.85
CA ALA A 199 2.83 -20.33 5.10
C ALA A 199 1.75 -20.26 6.19
N SER A 200 2.13 -20.56 7.43
CA SER A 200 1.28 -20.47 8.62
C SER A 200 2.02 -19.70 9.70
N MET A 201 1.46 -18.57 10.16
CA MET A 201 2.08 -17.67 11.13
C MET A 201 1.15 -17.39 12.30
N ILE A 202 1.70 -17.42 13.52
CA ILE A 202 1.05 -17.00 14.77
C ILE A 202 1.71 -15.71 15.23
N PHE A 203 0.90 -14.70 15.58
CA PHE A 203 1.35 -13.41 16.08
C PHE A 203 1.21 -13.38 17.60
N THR A 204 2.34 -13.51 18.29
CA THR A 204 2.39 -13.65 19.76
C THR A 204 2.37 -12.31 20.48
N LYS A 205 2.94 -11.28 19.86
CA LYS A 205 3.01 -9.92 20.44
C LYS A 205 3.22 -8.90 19.33
N ALA A 206 2.63 -7.72 19.48
CA ALA A 206 2.86 -6.61 18.54
C ALA A 206 4.35 -6.26 18.46
N ALA A 207 4.86 -6.09 17.23
CA ALA A 207 6.15 -5.46 16.98
C ALA A 207 5.95 -3.96 16.74
N SER A 208 6.96 -3.17 17.07
CA SER A 208 7.02 -1.73 16.81
C SER A 208 7.62 -1.48 15.42
N PHE A 209 7.13 -0.48 14.72
CA PHE A 209 7.73 -0.01 13.46
C PHE A 209 9.05 0.72 13.71
N THR A 210 9.23 1.34 14.87
CA THR A 210 10.39 2.22 15.15
C THR A 210 11.73 1.50 15.28
N ALA A 211 11.72 0.17 15.32
CA ALA A 211 12.90 -0.67 15.40
C ALA A 211 12.81 -1.83 14.39
N PRO A 212 13.94 -2.32 13.88
CA PRO A 212 13.94 -3.49 13.02
C PRO A 212 13.44 -4.74 13.74
N VAL A 213 13.13 -5.77 12.98
CA VAL A 213 12.81 -7.12 13.47
C VAL A 213 13.86 -8.11 12.98
N ASP A 214 14.26 -9.03 13.86
CA ASP A 214 15.15 -10.14 13.52
C ASP A 214 14.30 -11.30 13.01
N VAL A 215 14.65 -11.84 11.84
CA VAL A 215 13.92 -12.92 11.17
C VAL A 215 14.86 -14.12 11.01
N ASP A 216 14.69 -15.12 11.85
CA ASP A 216 15.50 -16.34 11.84
C ASP A 216 14.76 -17.49 11.14
N VAL A 217 15.48 -18.19 10.28
CA VAL A 217 14.97 -19.33 9.50
C VAL A 217 15.71 -20.61 9.90
N GLU A 218 14.95 -21.64 10.24
CA GLU A 218 15.45 -22.99 10.51
C GLU A 218 14.88 -23.97 9.47
N LEU A 219 15.75 -24.60 8.67
CA LEU A 219 15.31 -25.66 7.76
C LEU A 219 15.07 -26.97 8.54
N LEU A 220 13.81 -27.24 8.87
CA LEU A 220 13.41 -28.50 9.51
C LEU A 220 13.63 -29.70 8.59
N ARG A 221 13.43 -29.49 7.28
CA ARG A 221 13.66 -30.50 6.25
C ARG A 221 14.04 -29.81 4.95
N ARG A 222 15.16 -30.23 4.35
CA ARG A 222 15.55 -29.84 2.99
C ARG A 222 15.46 -31.04 2.05
N GLY A 223 14.52 -31.00 1.12
CA GLY A 223 14.31 -32.05 0.12
C GLY A 223 14.45 -31.51 -1.30
N LYS A 224 14.64 -32.42 -2.27
CA LYS A 224 14.71 -32.04 -3.69
C LYS A 224 13.40 -31.43 -4.19
N THR A 225 12.27 -32.03 -3.80
CA THR A 225 10.93 -31.61 -4.24
C THR A 225 10.26 -30.67 -3.26
N PHE A 226 10.33 -30.98 -1.96
CA PHE A 226 9.71 -30.17 -0.91
C PHE A 226 10.70 -29.89 0.20
N SER A 227 10.65 -28.68 0.74
CA SER A 227 11.34 -28.31 1.98
C SER A 227 10.37 -27.66 2.96
N THR A 228 10.67 -27.76 4.25
CA THR A 228 9.89 -27.15 5.32
C THR A 228 10.83 -26.31 6.16
N ALA A 229 10.48 -25.04 6.31
CA ALA A 229 11.20 -24.07 7.12
C ALA A 229 10.33 -23.65 8.31
N HIS A 230 10.98 -23.44 9.44
CA HIS A 230 10.45 -22.79 10.61
C HIS A 230 10.99 -21.36 10.65
N VAL A 231 10.12 -20.38 10.90
CA VAL A 231 10.49 -18.97 10.95
C VAL A 231 10.14 -18.40 12.32
N ARG A 232 11.09 -17.67 12.90
CA ARG A 232 10.90 -16.92 14.14
C ARG A 232 11.19 -15.46 13.86
N ILE A 233 10.28 -14.58 14.26
CA ILE A 233 10.48 -13.13 14.18
C ILE A 233 10.52 -12.56 15.59
N SER A 234 11.61 -11.92 15.95
CA SER A 234 11.83 -11.28 17.24
C SER A 234 12.13 -9.79 17.10
N GLN A 235 11.90 -9.04 18.17
CA GLN A 235 12.32 -7.64 18.28
C GLN A 235 12.71 -7.35 19.71
N HIS A 236 13.95 -6.91 19.90
CA HIS A 236 14.59 -6.75 21.22
C HIS A 236 14.50 -8.05 22.03
N ASP A 237 14.98 -9.16 21.43
CA ASP A 237 14.97 -10.53 21.99
C ASP A 237 13.60 -11.09 22.39
N THR A 238 12.52 -10.37 22.06
CA THR A 238 11.15 -10.78 22.37
C THR A 238 10.49 -11.35 21.12
N LEU A 239 10.00 -12.58 21.20
CA LEU A 239 9.25 -13.23 20.11
C LEU A 239 7.97 -12.44 19.76
N ARG A 240 7.84 -12.06 18.49
CA ARG A 240 6.70 -11.33 17.94
C ARG A 240 5.81 -12.22 17.09
N SER A 241 6.42 -13.10 16.30
CA SER A 241 5.69 -14.12 15.55
C SER A 241 6.53 -15.37 15.29
N ILE A 242 5.84 -16.47 14.98
CA ILE A 242 6.43 -17.77 14.72
C ILE A 242 5.58 -18.54 13.71
N GLY A 243 6.20 -19.35 12.87
CA GLY A 243 5.45 -20.09 11.86
C GLY A 243 6.22 -21.12 11.06
N LEU A 244 5.50 -21.79 10.17
CA LEU A 244 6.03 -22.79 9.24
C LEU A 244 5.78 -22.33 7.80
N VAL A 245 6.76 -22.56 6.93
CA VAL A 245 6.68 -22.29 5.49
C VAL A 245 7.02 -23.56 4.73
N LEU A 246 6.18 -23.91 3.75
CA LEU A 246 6.37 -25.03 2.85
C LEU A 246 6.81 -24.50 1.48
N THR A 247 7.83 -25.12 0.91
CA THR A 247 8.36 -24.78 -0.41
C THR A 247 8.39 -26.00 -1.33
N ASP A 248 8.29 -25.77 -2.64
CA ASP A 248 8.41 -26.83 -3.65
C ASP A 248 9.28 -26.43 -4.86
N SER A 249 9.71 -27.42 -5.63
CA SER A 249 10.44 -27.20 -6.89
C SER A 249 9.54 -26.93 -8.10
N GLY A 250 8.23 -26.76 -7.89
CA GLY A 250 7.21 -26.77 -8.94
C GLY A 250 7.00 -28.13 -9.61
N ALA A 251 5.87 -28.27 -10.30
CA ALA A 251 5.52 -29.40 -11.16
C ALA A 251 4.46 -28.97 -12.19
N PRO A 252 4.38 -29.61 -13.37
CA PRO A 252 3.27 -29.42 -14.29
C PRO A 252 1.98 -30.04 -13.75
N ASP A 253 0.83 -29.51 -14.19
CA ASP A 253 -0.48 -30.03 -13.82
C ASP A 253 -0.67 -31.47 -14.30
N VAL A 254 -1.08 -32.35 -13.38
CA VAL A 254 -1.62 -33.68 -13.70
C VAL A 254 -3.15 -33.66 -13.69
N ILE A 255 -3.72 -32.83 -12.81
CA ILE A 255 -5.16 -32.57 -12.65
C ILE A 255 -5.35 -31.11 -12.25
N ARG A 256 -6.50 -30.53 -12.59
CA ARG A 256 -6.86 -29.15 -12.23
C ARG A 256 -8.36 -29.02 -12.05
N ASP A 257 -8.75 -28.45 -10.92
CA ASP A 257 -10.10 -28.00 -10.61
C ASP A 257 -10.00 -26.81 -9.66
N VAL A 258 -10.89 -25.83 -9.79
CA VAL A 258 -10.80 -24.56 -9.05
C VAL A 258 -12.16 -24.09 -8.57
N GLU A 259 -12.18 -23.43 -7.42
CA GLU A 259 -13.37 -22.70 -6.96
C GLU A 259 -13.64 -21.54 -7.92
N GLN A 260 -14.91 -21.31 -8.26
CA GLN A 260 -15.28 -20.22 -9.15
C GLN A 260 -15.19 -18.87 -8.43
N MET A 261 -14.63 -17.87 -9.11
CA MET A 261 -14.66 -16.48 -8.62
C MET A 261 -16.11 -16.03 -8.37
N PRO A 262 -16.43 -15.41 -7.22
CA PRO A 262 -17.77 -14.92 -6.95
C PRO A 262 -18.17 -13.81 -7.93
N ASP A 263 -19.46 -13.76 -8.26
CA ASP A 263 -20.04 -12.69 -9.09
C ASP A 263 -20.21 -11.42 -8.25
N VAL A 264 -19.27 -10.49 -8.39
CA VAL A 264 -19.24 -9.20 -7.69
C VAL A 264 -18.97 -8.07 -8.69
N PRO A 265 -19.40 -6.84 -8.39
CA PRO A 265 -19.02 -5.67 -9.18
C PRO A 265 -17.50 -5.62 -9.43
N GLY A 266 -17.14 -5.43 -10.71
CA GLY A 266 -15.76 -5.26 -11.12
C GLY A 266 -15.12 -3.98 -10.54
N PRO A 267 -13.79 -3.82 -10.64
CA PRO A 267 -13.06 -2.74 -9.99
C PRO A 267 -13.57 -1.35 -10.41
N ASP A 268 -14.05 -1.17 -11.63
CA ASP A 268 -14.56 0.13 -12.14
C ASP A 268 -15.87 0.58 -11.50
N HIS A 269 -16.59 -0.34 -10.85
CA HIS A 269 -17.84 -0.07 -10.13
C HIS A 269 -17.66 -0.14 -8.60
N ALA A 270 -16.45 -0.48 -8.13
CA ALA A 270 -16.12 -0.55 -6.71
C ALA A 270 -15.68 0.82 -6.17
N VAL A 271 -15.87 1.03 -4.87
CA VAL A 271 -15.62 2.32 -4.22
C VAL A 271 -14.13 2.47 -3.91
N PRO A 272 -13.44 3.53 -4.38
CA PRO A 272 -12.04 3.77 -4.01
C PRO A 272 -11.85 3.85 -2.50
N PHE A 273 -10.78 3.20 -2.01
CA PHE A 273 -10.40 3.21 -0.61
C PHE A 273 -8.95 3.64 -0.47
N ALA A 274 -8.71 4.65 0.37
CA ALA A 274 -7.39 5.26 0.57
C ALA A 274 -6.38 4.30 1.24
N GLY A 275 -6.82 3.14 1.72
CA GLY A 275 -5.97 2.14 2.33
C GLY A 275 -5.72 2.38 3.82
N PHE A 276 -4.74 1.66 4.35
CA PHE A 276 -4.41 1.61 5.78
C PHE A 276 -3.17 2.46 6.13
N GLY A 277 -2.98 3.58 5.42
CA GLY A 277 -1.84 4.47 5.63
C GLY A 277 -0.51 3.99 5.03
N MET A 278 -0.48 2.82 4.38
CA MET A 278 0.67 2.34 3.61
C MET A 278 0.41 2.53 2.11
N PRO A 279 1.16 3.41 1.42
CA PRO A 279 0.94 3.72 0.00
C PRO A 279 1.38 2.58 -0.92
N GLY A 280 1.16 2.76 -2.24
CA GLY A 280 1.72 1.87 -3.28
C GLY A 280 0.77 0.78 -3.79
N ARG A 281 -0.46 0.71 -3.28
CA ARG A 281 -1.53 -0.13 -3.83
C ARG A 281 -2.79 0.67 -4.05
N GLN A 282 -3.49 0.36 -5.14
CA GLN A 282 -4.87 0.81 -5.32
C GLN A 282 -5.80 -0.20 -4.68
N ILE A 283 -6.72 0.28 -3.85
CA ILE A 283 -7.75 -0.55 -3.24
C ILE A 283 -9.11 0.01 -3.64
N ARG A 284 -10.01 -0.87 -4.08
CA ARG A 284 -11.42 -0.55 -4.28
C ARG A 284 -12.28 -1.58 -3.58
N ILE A 285 -13.25 -1.11 -2.81
CA ILE A 285 -14.11 -1.94 -1.97
C ILE A 285 -15.44 -2.15 -2.68
N VAL A 286 -15.80 -3.41 -2.90
CA VAL A 286 -17.09 -3.78 -3.48
C VAL A 286 -18.22 -3.29 -2.57
N ASP A 287 -19.21 -2.61 -3.14
CA ASP A 287 -20.38 -2.03 -2.46
C ASP A 287 -20.04 -1.08 -1.29
N GLY A 288 -18.80 -0.60 -1.22
CA GLY A 288 -18.29 0.15 -0.06
C GLY A 288 -18.47 -0.61 1.26
N ALA A 289 -18.41 -1.94 1.26
CA ALA A 289 -18.70 -2.79 2.41
C ALA A 289 -17.75 -2.59 3.61
N TYR A 290 -16.56 -2.03 3.36
CA TYR A 290 -15.63 -1.56 4.39
C TYR A 290 -16.02 -0.12 4.78
N ASP A 291 -16.82 -0.01 5.82
CA ASP A 291 -17.42 1.24 6.30
C ASP A 291 -17.14 1.42 7.80
N PRO A 292 -16.66 2.59 8.23
CA PRO A 292 -16.43 2.85 9.66
C PRO A 292 -17.73 2.98 10.48
N ASP A 293 -18.90 3.20 9.86
CA ASP A 293 -20.17 3.39 10.56
C ASP A 293 -20.56 2.14 11.38
N PRO A 294 -20.59 2.22 12.73
CA PRO A 294 -20.95 1.09 13.56
C PRO A 294 -22.43 0.69 13.44
N ASP A 295 -23.29 1.52 12.86
CA ASP A 295 -24.71 1.23 12.68
C ASP A 295 -25.04 0.57 11.33
N ARG A 296 -24.06 0.47 10.43
CA ARG A 296 -24.19 -0.28 9.19
C ARG A 296 -24.20 -1.78 9.49
N VAL A 297 -25.25 -2.46 9.02
CA VAL A 297 -25.41 -3.91 9.15
C VAL A 297 -25.46 -4.54 7.78
N ALA A 298 -24.57 -5.50 7.52
CA ALA A 298 -24.52 -6.25 6.27
C ALA A 298 -23.99 -7.69 6.51
N PRO A 299 -24.05 -8.59 5.51
CA PRO A 299 -23.47 -9.93 5.63
C PRO A 299 -21.98 -9.87 6.02
N PRO A 300 -21.43 -10.92 6.67
CA PRO A 300 -20.06 -10.92 7.17
C PRO A 300 -19.03 -11.15 6.05
N ARG A 301 -19.01 -10.24 5.08
CA ARG A 301 -18.21 -10.35 3.86
C ARG A 301 -17.68 -8.98 3.45
N ILE A 302 -16.41 -8.93 3.09
CA ILE A 302 -15.77 -7.76 2.48
C ILE A 302 -14.98 -8.24 1.28
N ASP A 303 -15.38 -7.79 0.10
CA ASP A 303 -14.68 -8.07 -1.14
C ASP A 303 -13.93 -6.81 -1.57
N ALA A 304 -12.64 -6.95 -1.87
CA ALA A 304 -11.75 -5.84 -2.19
C ALA A 304 -10.92 -6.14 -3.45
N TRP A 305 -10.95 -5.23 -4.40
CA TRP A 305 -10.04 -5.22 -5.55
C TRP A 305 -8.75 -4.50 -5.17
N ILE A 306 -7.62 -5.17 -5.38
CA ILE A 306 -6.29 -4.65 -5.06
C ILE A 306 -5.38 -4.82 -6.26
N ARG A 307 -4.59 -3.79 -6.58
CA ARG A 307 -3.47 -3.91 -7.52
C ARG A 307 -2.32 -3.01 -7.11
N PHE A 308 -1.14 -3.33 -7.62
CA PHE A 308 0.08 -2.55 -7.47
C PHE A 308 0.40 -1.84 -8.79
N ARG A 309 1.12 -0.71 -8.73
CA ARG A 309 1.50 0.02 -9.95
C ARG A 309 2.53 -0.76 -10.78
N SER A 310 3.43 -1.45 -10.08
CA SER A 310 4.57 -2.17 -10.62
C SER A 310 4.76 -3.48 -9.87
N ALA A 311 5.33 -4.47 -10.55
CA ALA A 311 5.73 -5.72 -9.93
C ALA A 311 7.24 -5.74 -9.70
N PRO A 312 7.72 -6.16 -8.51
CA PRO A 312 9.14 -6.44 -8.32
C PRO A 312 9.58 -7.60 -9.23
N ALA A 313 10.85 -7.59 -9.66
CA ALA A 313 11.38 -8.60 -10.57
C ALA A 313 11.37 -10.01 -9.95
N GLN A 314 11.55 -10.10 -8.63
CA GLN A 314 11.60 -11.35 -7.90
C GLN A 314 10.18 -11.86 -7.63
N ARG A 315 9.86 -13.07 -8.12
CA ARG A 315 8.55 -13.71 -7.93
C ARG A 315 8.16 -13.85 -6.44
N TYR A 316 9.11 -14.13 -5.56
CA TYR A 316 8.81 -14.26 -4.13
C TYR A 316 8.35 -12.93 -3.50
N LEU A 317 8.79 -11.78 -4.01
CA LEU A 317 8.29 -10.48 -3.55
C LEU A 317 6.86 -10.24 -4.04
N GLN A 318 6.50 -10.72 -5.23
CA GLN A 318 5.12 -10.66 -5.72
C GLN A 318 4.19 -11.50 -4.82
N SER A 319 4.60 -12.74 -4.46
CA SER A 319 3.87 -13.57 -3.50
C SER A 319 3.76 -12.92 -2.12
N ALA A 320 4.82 -12.26 -1.65
CA ALA A 320 4.84 -11.55 -0.38
C ALA A 320 3.89 -10.33 -0.38
N LEU A 321 3.86 -9.54 -1.47
CA LEU A 321 2.91 -8.44 -1.66
C LEU A 321 1.46 -8.93 -1.65
N LEU A 322 1.18 -10.05 -2.33
CA LEU A 322 -0.15 -10.69 -2.31
C LEU A 322 -0.53 -11.11 -0.89
N ALA A 323 0.39 -11.75 -0.17
CA ALA A 323 0.15 -12.24 1.19
C ALA A 323 -0.09 -11.10 2.20
N GLN A 324 0.55 -9.94 2.01
CA GLN A 324 0.50 -8.84 2.97
C GLN A 324 -0.93 -8.36 3.26
N SER A 325 -1.78 -8.26 2.23
CA SER A 325 -3.15 -7.76 2.37
C SER A 325 -4.13 -8.78 2.97
N THR A 326 -3.74 -10.05 3.17
CA THR A 326 -4.65 -11.10 3.67
C THR A 326 -5.17 -10.87 5.08
N THR A 327 -4.48 -10.04 5.88
CA THR A 327 -4.80 -9.82 7.29
C THR A 327 -5.67 -8.59 7.57
N HIS A 328 -6.05 -7.82 6.54
CA HIS A 328 -6.77 -6.55 6.71
C HIS A 328 -8.28 -6.67 6.92
N TRP A 329 -8.90 -7.74 6.42
CA TRP A 329 -10.35 -7.72 6.15
C TRP A 329 -11.19 -8.43 7.22
N THR A 330 -10.63 -9.45 7.86
CA THR A 330 -11.41 -10.43 8.65
C THR A 330 -12.11 -9.80 9.86
N ILE A 331 -11.44 -8.87 10.55
CA ILE A 331 -12.00 -8.19 11.72
C ILE A 331 -13.22 -7.36 11.32
N ALA A 332 -13.07 -6.49 10.31
CA ALA A 332 -14.14 -5.65 9.79
C ALA A 332 -15.33 -6.50 9.30
N ALA A 333 -15.05 -7.55 8.50
CA ALA A 333 -16.09 -8.46 8.01
C ALA A 333 -16.83 -9.17 9.16
N GLY A 334 -16.13 -9.53 10.24
CA GLY A 334 -16.73 -10.18 11.41
C GLY A 334 -17.58 -9.25 12.29
N MET A 335 -17.33 -7.94 12.26
CA MET A 335 -18.12 -6.93 12.96
C MET A 335 -19.37 -6.51 12.20
N LEU A 336 -19.32 -6.54 10.87
CA LEU A 336 -20.35 -6.00 9.97
C LEU A 336 -21.80 -6.50 10.20
N PRO A 337 -22.06 -7.74 10.65
CA PRO A 337 -23.43 -8.17 10.98
C PRO A 337 -24.00 -7.61 12.30
N HIS A 338 -23.19 -6.91 13.09
CA HIS A 338 -23.51 -6.55 14.46
C HIS A 338 -23.70 -5.04 14.59
N ARG A 339 -24.96 -4.59 14.72
CA ARG A 339 -25.27 -3.18 15.00
C ARG A 339 -24.52 -2.67 16.23
N GLY A 340 -23.96 -1.48 16.11
CA GLY A 340 -23.12 -0.87 17.13
C GLY A 340 -21.69 -1.41 17.14
N PHE A 341 -21.23 -2.10 16.09
CA PHE A 341 -19.84 -2.54 15.94
C PHE A 341 -19.34 -2.18 14.55
N GLY A 342 -18.12 -1.63 14.48
CA GLY A 342 -17.52 -1.15 13.23
C GLY A 342 -16.10 -0.63 13.48
N GLU A 343 -15.35 -0.39 12.42
CA GLU A 343 -13.93 -0.01 12.51
C GLU A 343 -13.70 1.32 13.25
N ALA A 344 -14.68 2.23 13.28
CA ALA A 344 -14.60 3.45 14.10
C ALA A 344 -14.45 3.19 15.61
N ARG A 345 -14.79 1.98 16.08
CA ARG A 345 -14.68 1.55 17.48
C ARG A 345 -13.40 0.77 17.75
N ALA A 346 -12.73 0.27 16.71
CA ALA A 346 -11.47 -0.45 16.83
C ALA A 346 -10.42 0.46 17.48
N HIS A 347 -9.70 -0.09 18.44
CA HIS A 347 -8.66 0.60 19.22
C HIS A 347 -9.12 1.85 20.01
N ARG A 348 -10.43 2.01 20.16
CA ARG A 348 -11.05 3.00 21.05
C ARG A 348 -11.74 2.30 22.21
N ASP A 349 -12.76 1.51 21.88
CA ASP A 349 -13.54 0.75 22.87
C ASP A 349 -13.37 -0.77 22.69
N LEU A 350 -12.84 -1.18 21.54
CA LEU A 350 -12.56 -2.56 21.20
C LEU A 350 -11.06 -2.77 21.01
N SER A 351 -10.52 -3.78 21.67
CA SER A 351 -9.22 -4.34 21.32
C SER A 351 -9.38 -5.33 20.17
N THR A 352 -8.68 -5.06 19.08
CA THR A 352 -8.72 -5.85 17.85
C THR A 352 -7.32 -6.25 17.43
N GLY A 353 -7.14 -7.49 16.97
CA GLY A 353 -5.81 -7.96 16.58
C GLY A 353 -5.85 -9.26 15.80
N ILE A 354 -4.94 -9.40 14.85
CA ILE A 354 -4.78 -10.65 14.09
C ILE A 354 -3.89 -11.59 14.89
N MET A 355 -4.37 -12.81 15.13
CA MET A 355 -3.68 -13.79 15.97
C MET A 355 -2.97 -14.86 15.14
N LYS A 356 -3.57 -15.26 14.01
CA LYS A 356 -3.03 -16.30 13.14
C LYS A 356 -3.47 -16.09 11.69
N VAL A 357 -2.60 -16.45 10.76
CA VAL A 357 -2.91 -16.56 9.34
C VAL A 357 -2.31 -17.84 8.77
N ASP A 358 -3.07 -18.52 7.92
CA ASP A 358 -2.60 -19.60 7.06
C ASP A 358 -2.89 -19.20 5.61
N ILE A 359 -1.90 -19.29 4.72
CA ILE A 359 -2.05 -19.00 3.29
C ILE A 359 -1.48 -20.15 2.46
N ALA A 360 -2.15 -20.47 1.36
CA ALA A 360 -1.66 -21.35 0.30
C ALA A 360 -1.72 -20.62 -1.05
N PHE A 361 -0.65 -20.78 -1.85
CA PHE A 361 -0.53 -20.23 -3.19
C PHE A 361 -0.82 -21.35 -4.20
N HIS A 362 -1.74 -21.08 -5.13
CA HIS A 362 -2.26 -22.07 -6.08
C HIS A 362 -1.75 -21.81 -7.50
N ASP A 363 -1.73 -20.55 -7.92
CA ASP A 363 -1.29 -20.14 -9.25
C ASP A 363 -0.49 -18.82 -9.23
N GLU A 364 0.16 -18.51 -10.35
CA GLU A 364 0.80 -17.22 -10.55
C GLU A 364 -0.24 -16.11 -10.69
N ALA A 365 0.09 -14.93 -10.15
CA ALA A 365 -0.73 -13.74 -10.28
C ALA A 365 0.15 -12.55 -10.65
N ASP A 366 -0.27 -11.80 -11.67
CA ASP A 366 0.31 -10.49 -11.94
C ASP A 366 -0.28 -9.48 -10.94
N VAL A 367 0.55 -9.08 -9.98
CA VAL A 367 0.15 -8.11 -8.94
C VAL A 367 -0.13 -6.71 -9.51
N THR A 368 0.20 -6.44 -10.77
CA THR A 368 -0.12 -5.17 -11.43
C THR A 368 -1.52 -5.11 -12.02
N ASP A 369 -2.14 -6.26 -12.28
CA ASP A 369 -3.56 -6.33 -12.61
C ASP A 369 -4.41 -6.46 -11.34
N TRP A 370 -5.70 -6.26 -11.49
CA TRP A 370 -6.67 -6.34 -10.41
C TRP A 370 -6.78 -7.76 -9.85
N LEU A 371 -6.55 -7.87 -8.55
CA LEU A 371 -6.77 -9.07 -7.74
C LEU A 371 -7.99 -8.87 -6.85
N LEU A 372 -8.96 -9.78 -6.91
CA LEU A 372 -10.12 -9.81 -6.03
C LEU A 372 -9.78 -10.60 -4.76
N TYR A 373 -9.71 -9.90 -3.62
CA TYR A 373 -9.68 -10.49 -2.29
C TYR A 373 -11.12 -10.65 -1.81
N SER A 374 -11.62 -11.88 -1.84
CA SER A 374 -12.94 -12.19 -1.31
C SER A 374 -12.85 -12.73 0.11
N ASN A 375 -13.41 -12.01 1.09
CA ASN A 375 -13.22 -12.31 2.51
C ASN A 375 -14.55 -12.57 3.19
N ARG A 376 -14.71 -13.74 3.79
CA ARG A 376 -15.89 -14.11 4.58
C ARG A 376 -15.49 -14.39 6.02
N ALA A 377 -16.06 -13.64 6.97
CA ALA A 377 -16.03 -14.03 8.38
C ALA A 377 -17.18 -15.03 8.62
N PHE A 378 -16.83 -16.28 8.91
CA PHE A 378 -17.84 -17.34 9.07
C PHE A 378 -18.16 -17.65 10.52
N TRP A 379 -17.41 -17.08 11.47
CA TRP A 379 -17.70 -17.21 12.89
C TRP A 379 -17.20 -15.99 13.67
N SER A 380 -18.05 -15.47 14.56
CA SER A 380 -17.72 -14.42 15.53
C SER A 380 -18.29 -14.84 16.88
N GLY A 381 -17.47 -14.90 17.93
CA GLY A 381 -17.91 -15.33 19.25
C GLY A 381 -16.75 -15.50 20.24
N ASN A 382 -17.03 -15.56 21.54
CA ASN A 382 -16.02 -15.76 22.59
C ASN A 382 -14.79 -14.80 22.49
N GLY A 383 -15.02 -13.58 22.01
CA GLY A 383 -13.96 -12.58 21.82
C GLY A 383 -13.03 -12.85 20.64
N LEU A 384 -13.47 -13.64 19.67
CA LEU A 384 -12.73 -14.07 18.49
C LEU A 384 -13.57 -13.92 17.22
N VAL A 385 -12.88 -13.79 16.09
CA VAL A 385 -13.45 -13.80 14.74
C VAL A 385 -12.62 -14.76 13.89
N GLN A 386 -13.29 -15.65 13.16
CA GLN A 386 -12.70 -16.57 12.21
C GLN A 386 -13.18 -16.23 10.80
N GLY A 387 -12.22 -16.03 9.90
CA GLY A 387 -12.49 -15.76 8.50
C GLY A 387 -11.68 -16.62 7.56
N GLU A 388 -12.16 -16.69 6.32
CA GLU A 388 -11.47 -17.28 5.19
C GLU A 388 -11.48 -16.30 4.02
N GLY A 389 -10.49 -16.42 3.14
CA GLY A 389 -10.48 -15.65 1.91
C GLY A 389 -9.86 -16.38 0.73
N ARG A 390 -10.21 -15.88 -0.45
CA ARG A 390 -9.67 -16.30 -1.74
C ARG A 390 -9.15 -15.07 -2.46
N VAL A 391 -8.06 -15.24 -3.19
CA VAL A 391 -7.51 -14.23 -4.09
C VAL A 391 -7.70 -14.72 -5.52
N PHE A 392 -8.49 -14.00 -6.30
CA PHE A 392 -8.71 -14.28 -7.72
C PHE A 392 -8.03 -13.23 -8.58
N THR A 393 -7.48 -13.62 -9.72
CA THR A 393 -7.12 -12.70 -10.80
C THR A 393 -8.39 -12.14 -11.46
N ARG A 394 -8.26 -11.04 -12.19
CA ARG A 394 -9.39 -10.41 -12.90
C ARG A 394 -10.12 -11.36 -13.85
N ASP A 395 -9.41 -12.32 -14.44
CA ASP A 395 -9.98 -13.34 -15.35
C ASP A 395 -10.63 -14.53 -14.62
N GLY A 396 -10.60 -14.55 -13.28
CA GLY A 396 -11.25 -15.55 -12.44
C GLY A 396 -10.36 -16.72 -12.01
N SER A 397 -9.07 -16.72 -12.33
CA SER A 397 -8.13 -17.74 -11.84
C SER A 397 -7.89 -17.60 -10.33
N LEU A 398 -7.90 -18.71 -9.59
CA LEU A 398 -7.67 -18.71 -8.15
C LEU A 398 -6.16 -18.70 -7.86
N ALA A 399 -5.63 -17.55 -7.43
CA ALA A 399 -4.20 -17.36 -7.14
C ALA A 399 -3.82 -17.87 -5.75
N ALA A 400 -4.65 -17.63 -4.73
CA ALA A 400 -4.37 -18.02 -3.36
C ALA A 400 -5.64 -18.24 -2.53
N SER A 401 -5.50 -18.97 -1.43
CA SER A 401 -6.53 -19.06 -0.39
C SER A 401 -5.90 -18.90 0.98
N TYR A 402 -6.65 -18.32 1.93
CA TYR A 402 -6.16 -18.12 3.28
C TYR A 402 -7.26 -18.24 4.34
N VAL A 403 -6.83 -18.45 5.58
CA VAL A 403 -7.67 -18.47 6.78
C VAL A 403 -7.03 -17.56 7.81
N VAL A 404 -7.85 -16.73 8.47
CA VAL A 404 -7.40 -15.78 9.47
C VAL A 404 -8.19 -16.00 10.76
N GLN A 405 -7.48 -16.04 11.87
CA GLN A 405 -8.07 -15.95 13.21
C GLN A 405 -7.69 -14.61 13.82
N ALA A 406 -8.70 -13.90 14.28
CA ALA A 406 -8.57 -12.58 14.87
C ALA A 406 -9.27 -12.51 16.23
N MET A 407 -8.92 -11.48 16.98
CA MET A 407 -9.51 -11.13 18.26
C MET A 407 -10.35 -9.86 18.10
N VAL A 408 -11.53 -9.86 18.72
CA VAL A 408 -12.35 -8.66 18.94
C VAL A 408 -12.87 -8.74 20.37
N ARG A 409 -12.37 -7.87 21.25
CA ARG A 409 -12.72 -7.87 22.68
C ARG A 409 -12.98 -6.46 23.16
N GLY A 410 -13.88 -6.28 24.13
CA GLY A 410 -13.96 -5.01 24.86
C GLY A 410 -12.74 -4.82 25.75
N PHE A 411 -12.34 -3.57 25.99
CA PHE A 411 -11.33 -3.29 27.01
C PHE A 411 -11.87 -3.61 28.41
N SER A 412 -11.16 -4.45 29.18
CA SER A 412 -11.53 -4.78 30.55
C SER A 412 -11.26 -3.62 31.54
N ARG A 413 -10.35 -2.71 31.16
CA ARG A 413 -10.02 -1.42 31.80
C ARG A 413 -9.56 -0.46 30.72
N ASP A 414 -9.80 0.83 30.92
CA ASP A 414 -9.30 1.89 30.02
C ASP A 414 -7.77 1.76 29.84
N PRO A 415 -7.25 1.62 28.60
CA PRO A 415 -5.82 1.57 28.33
C PRO A 415 -5.05 2.73 28.95
N ALA A 416 -5.62 3.94 28.97
CA ALA A 416 -4.99 5.11 29.56
C ALA A 416 -4.79 4.95 31.08
N ALA A 417 -5.71 4.27 31.77
CA ALA A 417 -5.59 3.96 33.19
C ALA A 417 -4.50 2.90 33.50
N LEU A 418 -4.02 2.18 32.49
CA LEU A 418 -2.90 1.23 32.57
C LEU A 418 -1.58 1.81 32.05
N GLY A 419 -1.56 3.09 31.63
CA GLY A 419 -0.40 3.71 31.00
C GLY A 419 -0.09 3.14 29.61
N LEU A 420 -1.07 2.51 28.96
CA LEU A 420 -0.95 1.90 27.64
C LEU A 420 -1.64 2.77 26.59
N ASP A 421 -1.07 2.82 25.39
CA ASP A 421 -1.71 3.44 24.23
C ASP A 421 -2.86 2.53 23.74
N SER A 422 -4.08 3.07 23.65
CA SER A 422 -5.25 2.31 23.19
C SER A 422 -5.11 1.77 21.77
N ARG A 423 -4.23 2.38 20.95
CA ARG A 423 -3.89 1.94 19.58
C ARG A 423 -3.04 0.67 19.54
N THR A 424 -2.37 0.34 20.63
CA THR A 424 -1.43 -0.79 20.72
C THR A 424 -1.81 -1.80 21.81
N ALA A 425 -2.77 -1.46 22.67
CA ALA A 425 -3.28 -2.33 23.72
C ALA A 425 -4.05 -3.53 23.16
N MET A 426 -3.46 -4.73 23.33
CA MET A 426 -4.07 -6.04 23.07
C MET A 426 -4.52 -6.72 24.35
#